data_AF-A0A7R9UDI9-F1
#
_entry.id   AF-A0A7R9UDI9-F1
#
_cell.length_a   1.000
_cell.length_b   1.000
_cell.length_c   1.000
_cell.angle_alpha   90.00
_cell.angle_beta   90.00
_cell.angle_gamma   90.00
#
_symmetry.space_group_name_H-M   'P 1'
#
loop_
_entity.id
_entity.type
_entity.pdbx_description
1 polymer ?
#
loop_
_entity_poly.entity_id
_entity_poly.type
_entity_poly.pdbx_seq_one_letter_code
_entity_poly.pdbx_strand_id
1 'polypeptide(L)'
;ARMGRRVLVLEQHDVAGGGTHTFELKGYQFDSGLHYTVPWSVPIMKLCCLDEDVPPFDLMGEADGTFDKVFLGDRPPFKIQQNEKHLAKLYAMFPNEKDKLDEYMRISDDMMVAVKKLALLRILPAWVRPLVWRLFSRGTLRNMNRSAREVLGELSMSEALQA
;
A
#
# COMPACT_ATOMS: atom_id res chain seq x y z
N ALA A 1 -16.47 -8.00 -22.98
CA ALA A 1 -17.08 -9.34 -22.87
C ALA A 1 -18.38 -9.28 -22.05
N ARG A 2 -18.34 -9.09 -20.72
CA ARG A 2 -19.55 -9.06 -19.86
C ARG A 2 -20.59 -7.98 -20.25
N MET A 3 -20.15 -6.81 -20.72
CA MET A 3 -21.04 -5.77 -21.28
C MET A 3 -21.44 -5.98 -22.76
N GLY A 4 -21.41 -7.22 -23.27
CA GLY A 4 -21.79 -7.55 -24.66
C GLY A 4 -20.83 -7.03 -25.75
N ARG A 5 -19.69 -6.46 -25.38
CA ARG A 5 -18.67 -5.98 -26.33
C ARG A 5 -17.79 -7.13 -26.84
N ARG A 6 -17.52 -7.15 -28.15
CA ARG A 6 -16.44 -7.94 -28.77
C ARG A 6 -15.11 -7.43 -28.25
N VAL A 7 -14.29 -8.32 -27.68
CA VAL A 7 -13.00 -8.00 -27.08
C VAL A 7 -11.95 -8.92 -27.67
N LEU A 8 -10.83 -8.35 -28.13
CA LEU A 8 -9.63 -9.06 -28.51
C LEU A 8 -8.58 -8.80 -27.43
N VAL A 9 -8.01 -9.87 -26.87
CA VAL A 9 -6.89 -9.79 -25.93
C VAL A 9 -5.63 -10.23 -26.67
N LEU A 10 -4.60 -9.39 -26.66
CA LEU A 10 -3.30 -9.67 -27.26
C LEU A 10 -2.29 -9.78 -26.12
N GLU A 11 -1.71 -10.95 -25.95
CA GLU A 11 -0.68 -11.26 -24.97
C GLU A 11 0.56 -11.77 -25.73
N GLN A 12 1.73 -11.26 -25.36
CA GLN A 12 2.99 -11.64 -25.98
C GLN A 12 3.51 -12.96 -25.41
N HIS A 13 3.19 -13.24 -24.15
CA HIS A 13 3.59 -14.46 -23.45
C HIS A 13 2.57 -15.60 -23.61
N ASP A 14 2.94 -16.79 -23.15
CA ASP A 14 2.08 -17.97 -23.25
C ASP A 14 0.89 -17.93 -22.26
N VAL A 15 0.97 -17.08 -21.23
CA VAL A 15 -0.04 -16.93 -20.18
C VAL A 15 -0.24 -15.46 -19.87
N ALA A 16 -1.50 -15.03 -19.80
CA ALA A 16 -1.86 -13.67 -19.39
C ALA A 16 -1.66 -13.46 -17.89
N GLY A 17 -1.24 -12.27 -17.50
CA GLY A 17 -1.10 -11.90 -16.09
C GLY A 17 -0.18 -10.72 -15.83
N GLY A 18 0.72 -10.38 -16.77
CA GLY A 18 1.69 -9.30 -16.57
C GLY A 18 2.47 -9.51 -15.26
N GLY A 19 2.43 -8.51 -14.36
CA GLY A 19 3.10 -8.57 -13.06
C GLY A 19 2.50 -9.57 -12.05
N THR A 20 1.39 -10.24 -12.38
CA THR A 20 0.74 -11.26 -11.53
C THR A 20 0.90 -12.67 -12.08
N HIS A 21 1.83 -12.90 -13.00
CA HIS A 21 2.08 -14.23 -13.57
C HIS A 21 2.83 -15.12 -12.56
N THR A 22 2.62 -16.44 -12.66
CA THR A 22 3.39 -17.45 -11.94
C THR A 22 4.10 -18.37 -12.92
N PHE A 23 5.30 -18.83 -12.58
CA PHE A 23 6.09 -19.73 -13.41
C PHE A 23 6.71 -20.84 -12.57
N GLU A 24 7.01 -21.98 -13.20
CA GLU A 24 7.69 -23.09 -12.54
C GLU A 24 9.18 -23.10 -12.87
N LEU A 25 10.01 -23.28 -11.86
CA LEU A 25 11.45 -23.47 -12.02
C LEU A 25 11.93 -24.57 -11.07
N LYS A 26 12.48 -25.64 -11.64
CA LYS A 26 13.04 -26.80 -10.89
C LYS A 26 12.04 -27.44 -9.91
N GLY A 27 10.77 -27.52 -10.28
CA GLY A 27 9.70 -28.11 -9.45
C GLY A 27 9.13 -27.19 -8.36
N TYR A 28 9.52 -25.91 -8.36
CA TYR A 28 8.96 -24.88 -7.48
C TYR A 28 8.18 -23.86 -8.31
N GLN A 29 7.06 -23.40 -7.79
CA GLN A 29 6.28 -22.32 -8.38
C GLN A 29 6.71 -20.98 -7.77
N PHE A 30 6.86 -19.97 -8.62
CA PHE A 30 7.23 -18.61 -8.28
C PHE A 30 6.23 -17.62 -8.87
N ASP A 31 5.96 -16.53 -8.17
CA ASP A 31 5.22 -15.36 -8.67
C ASP A 31 6.18 -14.25 -9.12
N SER A 32 5.80 -13.50 -10.15
CA SER A 32 6.69 -12.56 -10.84
C SER A 32 6.61 -11.11 -10.35
N GLY A 33 5.74 -10.76 -9.38
CA GLY A 33 5.77 -9.37 -8.87
C GLY A 33 4.70 -8.91 -7.88
N LEU A 34 3.43 -9.32 -7.99
CA LEU A 34 2.44 -8.88 -7.00
C LEU A 34 2.56 -9.70 -5.71
N HIS A 35 3.21 -9.11 -4.70
CA HIS A 35 3.50 -9.80 -3.44
C HIS A 35 2.58 -9.42 -2.28
N TYR A 36 1.73 -8.39 -2.41
CA TYR A 36 0.82 -7.98 -1.34
C TYR A 36 -0.61 -7.76 -1.85
N THR A 37 -1.57 -8.36 -1.16
CA THR A 37 -2.96 -7.90 -1.15
C THR A 37 -3.15 -6.94 0.01
N VAL A 38 -3.94 -5.89 -0.20
CA VAL A 38 -4.28 -4.91 0.83
C VAL A 38 -5.78 -4.92 1.05
N PRO A 39 -6.30 -4.41 2.20
CA PRO A 39 -7.74 -4.35 2.45
C PRO A 39 -8.56 -3.68 1.34
N TRP A 40 -7.92 -2.84 0.52
CA TRP A 40 -8.54 -2.13 -0.61
C TRP A 40 -8.46 -2.88 -1.95
N SER A 41 -7.80 -4.04 -2.05
CA SER A 41 -7.65 -4.79 -3.30
C SER A 41 -9.00 -5.18 -3.92
N VAL A 42 -9.93 -5.74 -3.13
CA VAL A 42 -11.28 -6.10 -3.61
C VAL A 42 -12.06 -4.86 -4.07
N PRO A 43 -12.24 -3.78 -3.25
CA PRO A 43 -12.91 -2.57 -3.70
C PRO A 43 -12.32 -1.95 -4.98
N ILE A 44 -11.00 -1.92 -5.11
CA ILE A 44 -10.33 -1.40 -6.30
C ILE A 44 -10.65 -2.26 -7.53
N MET A 45 -10.60 -3.59 -7.43
CA MET A 45 -10.98 -4.47 -8.54
C MET A 45 -12.43 -4.28 -8.95
N LYS A 46 -13.37 -4.18 -7.99
CA LYS A 46 -14.79 -3.93 -8.31
C LYS A 46 -14.98 -2.65 -9.10
N LEU A 47 -14.30 -1.58 -8.67
CA LEU A 47 -14.32 -0.30 -9.37
C LEU A 47 -13.69 -0.37 -10.78
N CYS A 48 -12.55 -1.05 -10.92
CA CYS A 48 -11.85 -1.16 -12.20
C CYS A 48 -12.56 -2.08 -13.20
N CYS A 49 -13.17 -3.17 -12.72
CA CYS A 49 -13.89 -4.13 -13.53
C CYS A 49 -15.35 -3.73 -13.77
N LEU A 50 -15.86 -2.76 -12.99
CA LEU A 50 -17.28 -2.38 -12.95
C LEU A 50 -18.18 -3.59 -12.69
N ASP A 51 -17.77 -4.43 -11.75
CA ASP A 51 -18.41 -5.69 -11.44
C ASP A 51 -18.33 -6.00 -9.94
N GLU A 52 -19.37 -6.62 -9.40
CA GLU A 52 -19.41 -7.08 -8.01
C GLU A 52 -18.77 -8.46 -7.85
N ASP A 53 -18.80 -9.25 -8.91
CA ASP A 53 -18.19 -10.58 -8.99
C ASP A 53 -16.71 -10.46 -9.36
N VAL A 54 -15.89 -10.16 -8.35
CA VAL A 54 -14.43 -10.15 -8.42
C VAL A 54 -13.84 -11.23 -7.51
N PRO A 55 -12.64 -11.77 -7.81
CA PRO A 55 -11.97 -12.73 -6.95
C PRO A 55 -11.82 -12.20 -5.51
N PRO A 56 -12.08 -13.02 -4.49
CA PRO A 56 -11.80 -12.66 -3.12
C PRO A 56 -10.28 -12.60 -2.90
N PHE A 57 -9.84 -11.72 -2.01
CA PHE A 57 -8.47 -11.69 -1.53
C PHE A 57 -8.48 -11.88 -0.01
N ASP A 58 -7.78 -12.91 0.45
CA ASP A 58 -7.52 -13.09 1.88
C ASP A 58 -6.43 -12.13 2.34
N LEU A 59 -6.51 -11.74 3.62
CA LEU A 59 -5.44 -10.97 4.24
C LEU A 59 -4.22 -11.86 4.42
N MET A 60 -3.08 -11.38 3.94
CA MET A 60 -1.81 -12.09 4.12
C MET A 60 -1.38 -12.10 5.58
N GLY A 61 -0.76 -13.20 6.00
CA GLY A 61 -0.09 -13.33 7.29
C GLY A 61 -0.20 -14.71 7.92
N GLU A 62 0.57 -14.91 8.99
CA GLU A 62 0.51 -16.09 9.85
C GLU A 62 -0.72 -16.05 10.77
N ALA A 63 -0.94 -17.12 11.55
CA ALA A 63 -2.08 -17.22 12.48
C ALA A 63 -2.11 -16.09 13.54
N ASP A 64 -0.96 -15.49 13.87
CA ASP A 64 -0.87 -14.34 14.78
C ASP A 64 -1.05 -12.97 14.08
N GLY A 65 -1.34 -12.99 12.78
CA GLY A 65 -1.52 -11.82 11.92
C GLY A 65 -0.20 -11.17 11.48
N THR A 66 0.95 -11.81 11.70
CA THR A 66 2.24 -11.33 11.19
C THR A 66 2.31 -11.53 9.69
N PHE A 67 2.47 -10.45 8.92
CA PHE A 67 2.63 -10.52 7.46
C PHE A 67 4.05 -10.21 7.01
N ASP A 68 4.80 -9.40 7.77
CA ASP A 68 6.23 -9.18 7.53
C ASP A 68 7.06 -9.39 8.80
N LYS A 69 8.33 -9.77 8.60
CA LYS A 69 9.33 -9.93 9.66
C LYS A 69 10.57 -9.14 9.29
N VAL A 70 10.90 -8.12 10.08
CA VAL A 70 12.08 -7.26 9.86
C VAL A 70 13.25 -7.81 10.68
N PHE A 71 14.34 -8.16 10.02
CA PHE A 71 15.57 -8.65 10.66
C PHE A 71 16.62 -7.53 10.67
N LEU A 72 17.08 -7.15 11.88
CA LEU A 72 18.08 -6.10 12.08
C LEU A 72 19.30 -6.69 12.79
N GLY A 73 20.33 -7.03 12.02
CA GLY A 73 21.51 -7.74 12.52
C GLY A 73 21.13 -9.07 13.19
N ASP A 74 21.71 -9.34 14.36
CA ASP A 74 21.49 -10.58 15.11
C ASP A 74 20.28 -10.52 16.07
N ARG A 75 19.44 -9.47 15.98
CA ARG A 75 18.26 -9.33 16.84
C ARG A 75 17.13 -10.27 16.40
N PRO A 76 16.26 -10.70 17.32
CA PRO A 76 15.02 -11.39 16.95
C PRO A 76 14.19 -10.55 15.97
N PRO A 77 13.48 -11.19 15.03
CA PRO A 77 12.72 -10.47 14.01
C PRO A 77 11.61 -9.61 14.63
N PHE A 78 11.54 -8.35 14.21
CA PHE A 78 10.41 -7.50 14.53
C PHE A 78 9.22 -7.86 13.64
N LYS A 79 8.13 -8.30 14.26
CA LYS A 79 6.92 -8.77 13.56
C LYS A 79 6.02 -7.59 13.21
N ILE A 80 5.79 -7.36 11.92
CA ILE A 80 4.76 -6.43 11.44
C ILE A 80 3.45 -7.19 11.36
N GLN A 81 2.48 -6.71 12.12
CA GLN A 81 1.20 -7.39 12.31
C GLN A 81 0.05 -6.55 11.76
N GLN A 82 -0.96 -7.25 11.24
CA GLN A 82 -2.23 -6.67 10.79
C GLN A 82 -2.85 -5.76 11.87
N ASN A 83 -3.59 -4.74 11.42
CA ASN A 83 -4.23 -3.74 12.28
C ASN A 83 -3.25 -3.06 13.24
N GLU A 84 -1.99 -2.91 12.82
CA GLU A 84 -0.98 -2.13 13.51
C GLU A 84 -0.70 -2.59 14.96
N LYS A 85 -0.99 -3.87 15.28
CA LYS A 85 -0.75 -4.45 16.62
C LYS A 85 0.72 -4.35 17.08
N HIS A 86 1.63 -4.18 16.13
CA HIS A 86 3.06 -4.03 16.37
C HIS A 86 3.44 -2.65 16.93
N LEU A 87 2.60 -1.61 16.78
CA LEU A 87 2.88 -0.26 17.28
C LEU A 87 3.10 -0.20 18.79
N ALA A 88 2.35 -0.98 19.58
CA ALA A 88 2.53 -1.03 21.03
C ALA A 88 3.97 -1.45 21.42
N LYS A 89 4.55 -2.40 20.67
CA LYS A 89 5.95 -2.82 20.86
C LYS A 89 6.91 -1.73 20.39
N LEU A 90 6.61 -1.09 19.26
CA LEU A 90 7.42 0.01 18.73
C LEU A 90 7.50 1.18 19.72
N TYR A 91 6.38 1.59 20.32
CA TYR A 91 6.35 2.62 21.36
C TYR A 91 7.12 2.22 22.63
N ALA A 92 7.06 0.95 23.03
CA ALA A 92 7.84 0.45 24.15
C ALA A 92 9.35 0.46 23.87
N MET A 93 9.77 0.27 22.61
CA MET A 93 11.17 0.34 22.19
C MET A 93 11.68 1.78 22.11
N PHE A 94 10.83 2.74 21.74
CA PHE A 94 11.19 4.15 21.55
C PHE A 94 10.26 5.10 22.33
N PRO A 95 10.23 5.02 23.68
CA PRO A 95 9.28 5.77 24.48
C PRO A 95 9.43 7.30 24.33
N ASN A 96 10.65 7.79 24.16
CA ASN A 96 10.95 9.21 23.97
C ASN A 96 10.57 9.75 22.58
N GLU A 97 10.21 8.87 21.65
CA GLU A 97 9.87 9.23 20.26
C GLU A 97 8.42 8.92 19.90
N LYS A 98 7.59 8.57 20.89
CA LYS A 98 6.18 8.27 20.68
C LYS A 98 5.45 9.40 19.94
N ASP A 99 5.63 10.64 20.36
CA ASP A 99 4.94 11.78 19.73
C ASP A 99 5.39 11.97 18.27
N LYS A 100 6.66 11.68 17.95
CA LYS A 100 7.17 11.72 16.59
C LYS A 100 6.59 10.59 15.74
N LEU A 101 6.48 9.39 16.31
CA LEU A 101 5.86 8.23 15.65
C LEU A 101 4.39 8.50 15.35
N ASP A 102 3.65 9.06 16.30
CA ASP A 102 2.24 9.42 16.11
C ASP A 102 2.08 10.44 14.98
N GLU A 103 2.96 11.46 14.92
CA GLU A 103 2.94 12.44 13.84
C GLU A 103 3.29 11.81 12.49
N TYR A 104 4.25 10.87 12.44
CA TYR A 104 4.57 10.13 11.22
C TYR A 104 3.37 9.30 10.73
N MET A 105 2.70 8.57 11.64
CA MET A 105 1.50 7.81 11.31
C MET A 105 0.37 8.70 10.81
N ARG A 106 0.16 9.86 11.46
CA ARG A 106 -0.81 10.85 11.01
C ARG A 106 -0.51 11.36 9.60
N ILE A 107 0.76 11.63 9.28
CA ILE A 107 1.20 12.03 7.94
C ILE A 107 0.95 10.90 6.93
N SER A 108 1.25 9.66 7.29
CA SER A 108 0.99 8.47 6.46
C SER A 108 -0.49 8.32 6.13
N ASP A 109 -1.38 8.46 7.12
CA ASP A 109 -2.83 8.41 6.95
C ASP A 109 -3.35 9.52 6.03
N ASP A 110 -2.86 10.75 6.22
CA ASP A 110 -3.18 11.87 5.34
C ASP A 110 -2.78 11.58 3.89
N MET A 111 -1.65 10.91 3.65
CA MET A 111 -1.21 10.50 2.31
C MET A 111 -2.12 9.41 1.74
N MET A 112 -2.53 8.43 2.54
CA MET A 112 -3.49 7.40 2.10
C MET A 112 -4.83 8.00 1.68
N VAL A 113 -5.31 9.04 2.39
CA VAL A 113 -6.49 9.81 2.00
C VAL A 113 -6.25 10.60 0.71
N ALA A 114 -5.07 11.20 0.55
CA ALA A 114 -4.68 11.93 -0.65
C ALA A 114 -4.68 11.05 -1.90
N VAL A 115 -4.14 9.82 -1.81
CA VAL A 115 -4.13 8.84 -2.91
C VAL A 115 -5.55 8.52 -3.38
N LYS A 116 -6.51 8.35 -2.45
CA LYS A 116 -7.93 8.12 -2.79
C LYS A 116 -8.52 9.32 -3.55
N LYS A 117 -8.22 10.55 -3.13
CA LYS A 117 -8.65 11.78 -3.82
C LYS A 117 -8.04 11.87 -5.22
N LEU A 118 -6.78 11.47 -5.40
CA LEU A 118 -6.11 11.43 -6.70
C LEU A 118 -6.73 10.39 -7.63
N ALA A 119 -7.08 9.21 -7.12
CA ALA A 119 -7.80 8.20 -7.89
C ALA A 119 -9.17 8.76 -8.37
N LEU A 120 -9.92 9.41 -7.48
CA LEU A 120 -11.19 10.05 -7.83
C LEU A 120 -11.01 11.13 -8.91
N LEU A 121 -9.96 11.96 -8.84
CA LEU A 121 -9.64 12.96 -9.86
C LEU A 121 -9.47 12.38 -11.27
N ARG A 122 -9.01 11.13 -11.38
CA ARG A 122 -8.85 10.44 -12.68
C ARG A 122 -10.17 9.96 -13.27
N ILE A 123 -11.16 9.71 -12.42
CA ILE A 123 -12.51 9.27 -12.83
C ILE A 123 -13.37 10.47 -13.22
N LEU A 124 -13.18 11.62 -12.56
CA LEU A 124 -14.03 12.79 -12.77
C LEU A 124 -13.83 13.49 -14.13
N PRO A 125 -14.90 14.10 -14.68
CA PRO A 125 -14.81 14.96 -15.85
C PRO A 125 -13.80 16.09 -15.65
N ALA A 126 -13.12 16.49 -16.74
CA ALA A 126 -12.04 17.48 -16.68
C ALA A 126 -12.44 18.81 -16.00
N TRP A 127 -13.69 19.24 -16.15
CA TRP A 127 -14.20 20.48 -15.58
C TRP A 127 -14.40 20.44 -14.06
N VAL A 128 -14.55 19.25 -13.46
CA VAL A 128 -14.70 19.07 -11.99
C VAL A 128 -13.33 19.00 -11.30
N ARG A 129 -12.28 18.58 -12.03
CA ARG A 129 -10.95 18.35 -11.47
C ARG A 129 -10.40 19.57 -10.70
N PRO A 130 -10.51 20.82 -11.19
CA PRO A 130 -10.03 21.98 -10.44
C PRO A 130 -10.69 22.16 -9.07
N LEU A 131 -11.96 21.79 -8.92
CA LEU A 131 -12.67 21.89 -7.64
C LEU A 131 -12.11 20.90 -6.61
N VAL A 132 -11.88 19.66 -7.03
CA VAL A 132 -11.34 18.61 -6.15
C VAL A 132 -9.88 18.89 -5.80
N TRP A 133 -9.10 19.51 -6.70
CA TRP A 133 -7.75 20.00 -6.38
C TRP A 133 -7.73 20.99 -5.20
N ARG A 134 -8.80 21.78 -5.00
CA ARG A 134 -8.91 22.71 -3.86
C ARG A 134 -9.14 22.01 -2.52
N LEU A 135 -9.49 20.72 -2.52
CA LEU A 135 -9.67 19.90 -1.31
C LEU A 135 -8.36 19.30 -0.78
N PHE A 136 -7.24 19.51 -1.49
CA PHE A 136 -5.92 19.16 -1.00
C PHE A 136 -5.40 20.28 -0.11
N SER A 137 -5.04 19.93 1.13
CA SER A 137 -4.42 20.90 2.04
C SER A 137 -3.00 21.23 1.56
N ARG A 138 -2.47 22.41 1.95
CA ARG A 138 -1.07 22.76 1.68
C ARG A 138 -0.10 21.74 2.28
N GLY A 139 -0.39 21.21 3.47
CA GLY A 139 0.40 20.17 4.12
C GLY A 139 0.41 18.88 3.30
N THR A 140 -0.75 18.48 2.77
CA THR A 140 -0.87 17.30 1.91
C THR A 140 -0.02 17.45 0.64
N LEU A 141 -0.15 18.58 -0.07
CA LEU A 141 0.62 18.85 -1.29
C LEU A 141 2.13 18.92 -1.04
N ARG A 142 2.55 19.44 0.12
CA ARG A 142 3.95 19.45 0.54
C ARG A 142 4.47 18.03 0.71
N ASN A 143 3.74 17.18 1.43
CA ASN A 143 4.20 15.83 1.76
C ASN A 143 4.16 14.89 0.55
N MET A 144 3.29 15.14 -0.44
CA MET A 144 3.26 14.36 -1.70
C MET A 144 4.58 14.43 -2.50
N ASN A 145 5.36 15.49 -2.34
CA ASN A 145 6.62 15.70 -3.07
C ASN A 145 7.85 15.34 -2.23
N ARG A 146 7.67 14.59 -1.13
CA ARG A 146 8.74 14.26 -0.18
C ARG A 146 8.91 12.76 -0.05
N SER A 147 10.14 12.35 0.16
CA SER A 147 10.49 10.98 0.53
C SER A 147 10.20 10.72 2.01
N ALA A 148 9.99 9.46 2.37
CA ALA A 148 9.88 9.05 3.77
C ALA A 148 11.10 9.52 4.59
N ARG A 149 12.32 9.40 4.02
CA ARG A 149 13.57 9.83 4.66
C ARG A 149 13.57 11.32 5.04
N GLU A 150 13.06 12.20 4.17
CA GLU A 150 12.97 13.63 4.47
C GLU A 150 11.96 13.92 5.59
N VAL A 151 10.85 13.16 5.65
CA VAL A 151 9.86 13.30 6.72
C VAL A 151 10.44 12.84 8.05
N LEU A 152 11.10 11.68 8.08
CA LEU A 152 11.75 11.15 9.27
C LEU A 152 12.86 12.10 9.79
N GLY A 153 13.63 12.68 8.87
CA GLY A 153 14.65 13.68 9.20
C GLY A 153 14.08 14.96 9.82
N GLU A 154 12.98 15.51 9.28
CA GLU A 154 12.33 16.70 9.86
C GLU A 154 11.72 16.42 11.25
N LEU A 155 11.17 15.23 11.46
CA LEU A 155 10.68 14.80 12.77
C LEU A 155 11.82 14.54 13.77
N SER A 156 13.08 14.65 13.34
CA SER A 156 14.27 14.45 14.16
C SER A 156 14.28 13.08 14.84
N MET A 157 13.83 12.03 14.12
CA MET A 157 13.83 10.66 14.64
C MET A 157 15.24 10.11 14.78
N SER A 158 15.47 9.26 15.78
CA SER A 158 16.78 8.63 15.99
C SER A 158 17.21 7.77 14.79
N GLU A 159 18.51 7.67 14.53
CA GLU A 159 19.03 6.77 13.48
C GLU A 159 18.63 5.31 13.71
N ALA A 160 18.52 4.90 14.98
CA ALA A 160 18.08 3.56 15.34
C ALA A 160 16.62 3.25 14.95
N LEU A 161 15.77 4.27 14.82
CA LEU A 161 14.39 4.15 14.34
C LEU A 161 14.30 4.31 12.81
N GLN A 162 15.27 5.00 12.20
CA GLN A 162 15.36 5.17 10.74
C GLN A 162 16.08 4.02 10.01
N ALA A 163 16.86 3.23 10.75
CA ALA A 163 17.61 2.07 10.25
C ALA A 163 16.70 0.85 10.03
#